data_AF-A0A7L5FHA2-F1
#
_entry.id   AF-A0A7L5FHA2-F1
#
_cell.length_a   1.000
_cell.length_b   1.000
_cell.length_c   1.000
_cell.angle_alpha   90.00
_cell.angle_beta   90.00
_cell.angle_gamma   90.00
#
_symmetry.space_group_name_H-M   'P 1'
#
loop_
_entity.id
_entity.type
_entity.pdbx_description
1 polymer ?
#
loop_
_entity_poly.entity_id
_entity_poly.type
_entity_poly.pdbx_seq_one_letter_code
_entity_poly.pdbx_strand_id
1 'polypeptide(L)'
;MLYIYITYFLISKKVSNIVVFLLALIIISYIAAIVIGKLYVVEDLIDVLHIIFTATILLIFIHGFNNYKNLTQIDSYYDNSSFQKLIKILIFIGLVTFLINAFITYKAFNALIAETVVVEEYKNEGGAASYLETWVNPSILFLSRLLSPIGYFSLGLHFFFLAKREKMKTFIFFLISLNIPLLGFHGLSRSAAVQFLLVYFFYLLYSLPSLSKKVKRRFIVFGGIFLIGAVFLLNIITTSRFESYYNIPIESSIQNNELYSVFDYASQWNQNGIVVMDRFSYDKLMYGKSTTPIIEFVGERIGLEVVKLPELRFQYLGDDYDHTFNGVVATLLYDFGYVFTFLFALLFYKIVKKNAPVNGVISLDKFISFAYLIPLPLMFFSNNVYSNLSMNLGVIYFLIITFFLKRSKK
;
A
#
# COMPACT_ATOMS: atom_id res chain seq x y z
N MET A 1 -7.66 5.99 21.67
CA MET A 1 -8.13 5.91 20.26
C MET A 1 -9.15 4.81 20.00
N LEU A 2 -8.98 3.58 20.51
CA LEU A 2 -9.88 2.43 20.24
C LEU A 2 -11.38 2.75 20.42
N TYR A 3 -11.76 3.41 21.52
CA TYR A 3 -13.14 3.83 21.77
C TYR A 3 -13.73 4.71 20.67
N ILE A 4 -12.94 5.61 20.06
CA ILE A 4 -13.40 6.49 18.98
C ILE A 4 -13.82 5.67 17.76
N TYR A 5 -13.02 4.67 17.38
CA TYR A 5 -13.32 3.82 16.22
C TYR A 5 -14.47 2.86 16.48
N ILE A 6 -14.55 2.29 17.70
CA ILE A 6 -15.69 1.44 18.09
C ILE A 6 -16.99 2.26 18.08
N THR A 7 -16.98 3.46 18.68
CA THR A 7 -18.14 4.35 18.69
C THR A 7 -18.54 4.74 17.27
N TYR A 8 -17.59 5.12 16.41
CA TYR A 8 -17.87 5.40 15.00
C TYR A 8 -18.44 4.17 14.28
N PHE A 9 -17.89 2.98 14.51
CA PHE A 9 -18.37 1.72 13.94
C PHE A 9 -19.84 1.44 14.33
N LEU A 10 -20.18 1.62 15.61
CA LEU A 10 -21.53 1.39 16.14
C LEU A 10 -22.55 2.43 15.64
N ILE A 11 -22.14 3.69 15.51
CA ILE A 11 -23.02 4.78 15.06
C ILE A 11 -23.24 4.75 13.55
N SER A 12 -22.25 4.28 12.77
CA SER A 12 -22.27 4.32 11.31
C SER A 12 -23.17 3.23 10.72
N LYS A 13 -24.48 3.40 10.86
CA LYS A 13 -25.48 2.51 10.25
C LYS A 13 -25.42 2.63 8.73
N LYS A 14 -25.44 1.50 8.02
CA LYS A 14 -25.44 1.39 6.54
C LYS A 14 -24.13 1.83 5.83
N VAL A 15 -22.98 1.57 6.45
CA VAL A 15 -21.68 1.77 5.81
C VAL A 15 -21.34 0.75 4.73
N SER A 16 -20.43 1.11 3.81
CA SER A 16 -19.87 0.16 2.86
C SER A 16 -19.00 -0.89 3.56
N ASN A 17 -18.88 -2.08 2.98
CA ASN A 17 -17.98 -3.12 3.50
C ASN A 17 -16.53 -2.63 3.58
N ILE A 18 -16.12 -1.74 2.66
CA ILE A 18 -14.78 -1.14 2.67
C ILE A 18 -14.55 -0.39 4.00
N VAL A 19 -15.50 0.44 4.43
CA VAL A 19 -15.41 1.17 5.70
C VAL A 19 -15.36 0.21 6.89
N VAL A 20 -16.22 -0.82 6.90
CA VAL A 20 -16.25 -1.85 7.95
C VAL A 20 -14.88 -2.52 8.10
N PHE A 21 -14.28 -2.95 6.99
CA PHE A 21 -12.99 -3.64 7.02
C PHE A 21 -11.83 -2.71 7.37
N LEU A 22 -11.82 -1.45 6.92
CA LEU A 22 -10.80 -0.48 7.35
C LEU A 22 -10.85 -0.22 8.86
N LEU A 23 -12.05 -0.07 9.44
CA LEU A 23 -12.22 0.07 10.89
C LEU A 23 -11.78 -1.20 11.62
N ALA A 24 -12.13 -2.38 11.11
CA ALA A 24 -11.69 -3.65 11.68
C ALA A 24 -10.17 -3.80 11.70
N LEU A 25 -9.47 -3.38 10.64
CA LEU A 25 -8.00 -3.39 10.59
C LEU A 25 -7.39 -2.48 11.66
N ILE A 26 -7.95 -1.28 11.87
CA ILE A 26 -7.49 -0.37 12.93
C ILE A 26 -7.75 -1.00 14.32
N ILE A 27 -8.93 -1.58 14.54
CA ILE A 27 -9.27 -2.23 15.81
C ILE A 27 -8.34 -3.42 16.09
N ILE A 28 -8.11 -4.29 15.09
CA ILE A 28 -7.19 -5.43 15.20
C ILE A 28 -5.77 -4.94 15.52
N SER A 29 -5.32 -3.86 14.90
CA SER A 29 -4.02 -3.27 15.19
C SER A 29 -3.90 -2.81 16.65
N TYR A 30 -4.95 -2.20 17.20
CA TYR A 30 -4.99 -1.85 18.62
C TYR A 30 -5.01 -3.06 19.55
N ILE A 31 -5.79 -4.09 19.22
CA ILE A 31 -5.79 -5.35 19.96
C ILE A 31 -4.38 -5.95 19.94
N ALA A 32 -3.69 -5.89 18.79
CA ALA A 32 -2.33 -6.38 18.69
C ALA A 32 -1.36 -5.63 19.60
N ALA A 33 -1.45 -4.30 19.67
CA ALA A 33 -0.66 -3.47 20.61
C ALA A 33 -0.91 -3.87 22.08
N ILE A 34 -2.17 -4.11 22.46
CA ILE A 34 -2.54 -4.53 23.83
C ILE A 34 -1.89 -5.87 24.15
N VAL A 35 -1.99 -6.86 23.25
CA VAL A 35 -1.51 -8.23 23.49
C VAL A 35 0.01 -8.30 23.68
N ILE A 36 0.77 -7.45 22.99
CA ILE A 36 2.23 -7.39 23.10
C ILE A 36 2.74 -6.37 24.12
N GLY A 37 1.84 -5.67 24.84
CA GLY A 37 2.22 -4.68 25.85
C GLY A 37 2.79 -3.37 25.30
N LYS A 38 2.60 -3.05 24.01
CA LYS A 38 3.10 -1.81 23.36
C LYS A 38 2.02 -0.75 23.21
N LEU A 39 1.43 -0.34 24.34
CA LEU A 39 0.48 0.77 24.36
C LEU A 39 1.22 2.08 24.64
N TYR A 40 0.84 3.13 23.91
CA TYR A 40 1.28 4.48 24.22
C TYR A 40 0.63 4.93 25.55
N VAL A 41 1.46 5.39 26.48
CA VAL A 41 1.02 5.96 27.76
C VAL A 41 0.75 7.44 27.55
N VAL A 42 -0.46 7.88 27.88
CA VAL A 42 -0.85 9.29 27.81
C VAL A 42 -0.37 9.99 29.07
N GLU A 43 0.58 10.90 28.93
CA GLU A 43 1.19 11.66 30.02
C GLU A 43 0.58 13.06 30.15
N ASP A 44 0.21 13.69 29.03
CA ASP A 44 -0.28 15.07 29.03
C ASP A 44 -1.43 15.37 28.04
N LEU A 45 -1.80 16.65 27.95
CA LEU A 45 -2.85 17.13 27.06
C LEU A 45 -2.45 17.08 25.57
N ILE A 46 -1.16 17.27 25.26
CA ILE A 46 -0.63 17.25 23.89
C ILE A 46 -0.84 15.85 23.30
N ASP A 47 -0.57 14.80 24.06
CA ASP A 47 -0.82 13.41 23.66
C ASP A 47 -2.28 13.18 23.28
N VAL A 48 -3.21 13.69 24.10
CA VAL A 48 -4.65 13.61 23.83
C VAL A 48 -5.00 14.32 22.53
N LEU A 49 -4.41 15.49 22.27
CA LEU A 49 -4.62 16.23 21.04
C LEU A 49 -4.06 15.49 19.82
N HIS A 50 -2.89 14.85 19.92
CA HIS A 50 -2.32 14.02 18.86
C HIS A 50 -3.18 12.79 18.55
N ILE A 51 -3.73 12.14 19.59
CA ILE A 51 -4.66 11.03 19.44
C ILE A 51 -5.95 11.49 18.74
N ILE A 52 -6.52 12.62 19.14
CA ILE A 52 -7.73 13.18 18.52
C ILE A 52 -7.46 13.57 17.06
N PHE A 53 -6.33 14.22 16.79
CA PHE A 53 -5.94 14.61 15.44
C PHE A 53 -5.78 13.38 14.55
N THR A 54 -5.03 12.37 15.01
CA THR A 54 -4.83 11.11 14.30
C THR A 54 -6.15 10.41 14.01
N ALA A 55 -7.03 10.28 15.00
CA ALA A 55 -8.35 9.70 14.82
C ALA A 55 -9.20 10.47 13.80
N THR A 56 -9.16 11.80 13.85
CA THR A 56 -9.92 12.67 12.93
C THR A 56 -9.46 12.48 11.49
N ILE A 57 -8.16 12.52 11.23
CA ILE A 57 -7.61 12.36 9.87
C ILE A 57 -7.94 10.97 9.31
N LEU A 58 -7.72 9.91 10.09
CA LEU A 58 -8.02 8.55 9.66
C LEU A 58 -9.52 8.35 9.42
N LEU A 59 -10.40 8.89 10.27
CA LEU A 59 -11.84 8.84 10.04
C LEU A 59 -12.27 9.58 8.78
N ILE A 60 -11.65 10.74 8.45
CA ILE A 60 -11.91 11.45 7.19
C ILE A 60 -11.53 10.56 5.99
N PHE A 61 -10.36 9.93 6.02
CA PHE A 61 -9.92 9.01 4.97
C PHE A 61 -10.87 7.82 4.81
N ILE A 62 -11.24 7.17 5.90
CA ILE A 62 -12.15 6.02 5.90
C ILE A 62 -13.54 6.41 5.42
N HIS A 63 -14.10 7.50 5.96
CA HIS A 63 -15.46 7.94 5.65
C HIS A 63 -15.64 8.28 4.16
N GLY A 64 -14.58 8.68 3.46
CA GLY A 64 -14.59 8.88 2.00
C GLY A 64 -15.14 7.67 1.22
N PHE A 65 -14.89 6.46 1.71
CA PHE A 65 -15.28 5.21 1.04
C PHE A 65 -16.72 4.75 1.35
N ASN A 66 -17.51 5.52 2.10
CA ASN A 66 -18.86 5.11 2.50
C ASN A 66 -19.82 4.87 1.30
N ASN A 67 -19.57 5.55 0.18
CA ASN A 67 -20.37 5.43 -1.03
C ASN A 67 -19.93 4.29 -1.96
N TYR A 68 -18.86 3.57 -1.63
CA TYR A 68 -18.37 2.43 -2.42
C TYR A 68 -19.14 1.15 -2.08
N LYS A 69 -20.45 1.18 -2.32
CA LYS A 69 -21.37 0.06 -2.09
C LYS A 69 -22.27 -0.14 -3.30
N ASN A 70 -22.88 -1.32 -3.39
CA ASN A 70 -23.88 -1.66 -4.41
C ASN A 70 -23.42 -1.44 -5.86
N LEU A 71 -22.14 -1.70 -6.17
CA LEU A 71 -21.66 -1.67 -7.55
C LEU A 71 -22.40 -2.74 -8.37
N THR A 72 -23.19 -2.33 -9.35
CA THR A 72 -23.93 -3.24 -10.24
C THR A 72 -23.28 -3.32 -11.61
N GLN A 73 -22.75 -2.19 -12.12
CA GLN A 73 -22.23 -2.08 -13.48
C GLN A 73 -20.98 -1.20 -13.55
N ILE A 74 -20.03 -1.63 -14.38
CA ILE A 74 -18.86 -0.85 -14.79
C ILE A 74 -19.07 -0.44 -16.25
N ASP A 75 -19.30 0.84 -16.46
CA ASP A 75 -19.45 1.45 -17.78
C ASP A 75 -18.08 1.57 -18.44
N SER A 76 -18.01 1.04 -19.66
CA SER A 76 -16.75 0.89 -20.39
C SER A 76 -16.98 1.08 -21.88
N TYR A 77 -15.95 1.59 -22.55
CA TYR A 77 -15.85 1.68 -24.01
C TYR A 77 -15.26 0.38 -24.56
N TYR A 78 -15.76 -0.76 -24.07
CA TYR A 78 -15.13 -2.06 -24.26
C TYR A 78 -14.98 -2.40 -25.76
N ASP A 79 -15.98 -2.09 -26.57
CA ASP A 79 -15.98 -2.38 -28.00
C ASP A 79 -15.19 -1.38 -28.86
N ASN A 80 -14.55 -0.39 -28.21
CA ASN A 80 -13.77 0.62 -28.92
C ASN A 80 -12.40 0.07 -29.36
N SER A 81 -12.04 0.27 -30.63
CA SER A 81 -10.78 -0.20 -31.21
C SER A 81 -9.54 0.38 -30.51
N SER A 82 -9.59 1.64 -30.10
CA SER A 82 -8.50 2.29 -29.36
C SER A 82 -8.34 1.72 -27.96
N PHE A 83 -9.45 1.35 -27.30
CA PHE A 83 -9.41 0.62 -26.04
C PHE A 83 -8.71 -0.73 -26.20
N GLN A 84 -9.07 -1.52 -27.21
CA GLN A 84 -8.43 -2.82 -27.46
C GLN A 84 -6.94 -2.67 -27.81
N LYS A 85 -6.56 -1.62 -28.56
CA LYS A 85 -5.15 -1.32 -28.86
C LYS A 85 -4.36 -1.01 -27.58
N LEU A 86 -4.92 -0.17 -26.70
CA LEU A 86 -4.32 0.13 -25.40
C LEU A 86 -4.17 -1.14 -24.54
N ILE A 87 -5.18 -2.00 -24.48
CA ILE A 87 -5.11 -3.27 -23.75
C ILE A 87 -3.97 -4.15 -24.26
N LYS A 88 -3.77 -4.26 -25.59
CA LYS A 88 -2.65 -5.02 -26.16
C LYS A 88 -1.29 -4.44 -25.77
N ILE A 89 -1.15 -3.11 -25.80
CA ILE A 89 0.10 -2.42 -25.39
C ILE A 89 0.38 -2.69 -23.91
N LEU A 90 -0.64 -2.56 -23.04
CA LEU A 90 -0.51 -2.81 -21.61
C LEU A 90 -0.15 -4.27 -21.32
N ILE A 91 -0.72 -5.23 -22.06
CA ILE A 91 -0.37 -6.65 -21.94
C ILE A 91 1.10 -6.86 -22.30
N PHE A 92 1.55 -6.33 -23.43
CA PHE A 92 2.94 -6.49 -23.87
C PHE A 92 3.92 -5.90 -22.87
N ILE A 93 3.76 -4.62 -22.52
CA ILE A 93 4.66 -3.93 -21.57
C ILE A 93 4.59 -4.61 -20.19
N GLY A 94 3.39 -4.93 -19.73
CA GLY A 94 3.16 -5.52 -18.42
C GLY A 94 3.78 -6.91 -18.26
N LEU A 95 3.69 -7.76 -19.29
CA LEU A 95 4.29 -9.10 -19.27
C LEU A 95 5.81 -9.05 -19.38
N VAL A 96 6.37 -8.17 -20.21
CA VAL A 96 7.83 -7.96 -20.26
C VAL A 96 8.35 -7.52 -18.88
N THR A 97 7.67 -6.57 -18.25
CA THR A 97 8.01 -6.09 -16.90
C THR A 97 7.90 -7.21 -15.88
N PHE A 98 6.85 -8.05 -15.97
CA PHE A 98 6.67 -9.21 -15.09
C PHE A 98 7.84 -10.19 -15.20
N LEU A 99 8.29 -10.52 -16.41
CA LEU A 99 9.43 -11.42 -16.61
C LEU A 99 10.73 -10.84 -16.01
N ILE A 100 10.97 -9.54 -16.20
CA ILE A 100 12.12 -8.84 -15.61
C ILE A 100 12.05 -8.93 -14.08
N ASN A 101 10.92 -8.58 -13.48
CA ASN A 101 10.74 -8.60 -12.03
C ASN A 101 10.82 -10.00 -11.44
N ALA A 102 10.27 -11.00 -12.14
CA ALA A 102 10.37 -12.40 -11.74
C ALA A 102 11.83 -12.88 -11.75
N PHE A 103 12.61 -12.50 -12.77
CA PHE A 103 14.04 -12.82 -12.84
C PHE A 103 14.83 -12.17 -11.69
N ILE A 104 14.62 -10.88 -11.42
CA ILE A 104 15.30 -10.18 -10.32
C ILE A 104 14.91 -10.79 -8.97
N THR A 105 13.62 -11.05 -8.75
CA THR A 105 13.12 -11.70 -7.54
C THR A 105 13.74 -13.08 -7.36
N TYR A 106 13.80 -13.89 -8.42
CA TYR A 106 14.48 -15.18 -8.39
C TYR A 106 15.94 -15.06 -7.96
N LYS A 107 16.69 -14.08 -8.49
CA LYS A 107 18.08 -13.83 -8.07
C LYS A 107 18.19 -13.51 -6.58
N ALA A 108 17.34 -12.60 -6.07
CA ALA A 108 17.34 -12.22 -4.66
C ALA A 108 17.00 -13.39 -3.73
N PHE A 109 15.98 -14.19 -4.06
CA PHE A 109 15.61 -15.36 -3.26
C PHE A 109 16.63 -16.50 -3.37
N ASN A 110 17.22 -16.71 -4.54
CA ASN A 110 18.28 -17.72 -4.69
C ASN A 110 19.51 -17.36 -3.85
N ALA A 111 19.90 -16.08 -3.82
CA ALA A 111 20.98 -15.61 -2.96
C ALA A 111 20.66 -15.80 -1.47
N LEU A 112 19.41 -15.56 -1.07
CA LEU A 112 18.94 -15.79 0.30
C LEU A 112 18.99 -17.28 0.67
N ILE A 113 18.46 -18.16 -0.18
CA ILE A 113 18.38 -19.61 0.08
C ILE A 113 19.77 -20.26 0.06
N ALA A 114 20.66 -19.79 -0.81
CA ALA A 114 22.04 -20.25 -0.88
C ALA A 114 22.97 -19.61 0.17
N GLU A 115 22.43 -18.77 1.06
CA GLU A 115 23.16 -18.08 2.13
C GLU A 115 24.36 -17.24 1.62
N THR A 116 24.29 -16.77 0.37
CA THR A 116 25.37 -15.97 -0.23
C THR A 116 25.26 -14.48 0.12
N VAL A 117 24.21 -14.08 0.83
CA VAL A 117 24.01 -12.72 1.33
C VAL A 117 23.59 -12.78 2.79
N VAL A 118 24.21 -11.92 3.60
CA VAL A 118 23.77 -11.69 4.98
C VAL A 118 22.52 -10.83 4.93
N VAL A 119 21.44 -11.32 5.54
CA VAL A 119 20.13 -10.64 5.52
C VAL A 119 20.20 -9.25 6.15
N GLU A 120 20.98 -9.10 7.22
CA GLU A 120 21.21 -7.82 7.91
C GLU A 120 21.77 -6.77 6.93
N GLU A 121 22.91 -7.06 6.30
CA GLU A 121 23.58 -6.19 5.34
C GLU A 121 22.70 -5.90 4.11
N TYR A 122 22.07 -6.96 3.55
CA TYR A 122 21.24 -6.83 2.36
C TYR A 122 20.01 -5.97 2.63
N LYS A 123 19.36 -6.15 3.79
CA LYS A 123 18.05 -5.57 4.05
C LYS A 123 18.05 -4.45 5.09
N ASN A 124 18.56 -4.74 6.27
CA ASN A 124 18.41 -3.87 7.43
C ASN A 124 19.36 -2.67 7.34
N GLU A 125 20.55 -2.86 6.76
CA GLU A 125 21.53 -1.80 6.51
C GLU A 125 21.38 -1.10 5.14
N GLY A 126 20.38 -1.51 4.34
CA GLY A 126 20.08 -0.87 3.06
C GLY A 126 20.97 -1.29 1.88
N GLY A 127 21.76 -2.37 2.00
CA GLY A 127 22.68 -2.84 0.96
C GLY A 127 22.04 -3.42 -0.32
N ALA A 128 20.72 -3.64 -0.34
CA ALA A 128 20.02 -4.29 -1.45
C ALA A 128 20.32 -3.67 -2.83
N ALA A 129 20.46 -2.35 -2.93
CA ALA A 129 20.75 -1.69 -4.19
C ALA A 129 22.11 -2.14 -4.76
N SER A 130 23.16 -2.12 -3.93
CA SER A 130 24.51 -2.51 -4.30
C SER A 130 24.57 -3.97 -4.77
N TYR A 131 23.95 -4.89 -4.02
CA TYR A 131 23.89 -6.29 -4.42
C TYR A 131 23.15 -6.49 -5.74
N LEU A 132 21.98 -5.87 -5.90
CA LEU A 132 21.19 -6.00 -7.13
C LEU A 132 21.95 -5.50 -8.37
N GLU A 133 22.72 -4.42 -8.23
CA GLU A 133 23.54 -3.86 -9.32
C GLU A 133 24.69 -4.80 -9.74
N THR A 134 25.18 -5.66 -8.84
CA THR A 134 26.15 -6.72 -9.21
C THR A 134 25.50 -7.89 -9.95
N TRP A 135 24.21 -8.17 -9.69
CA TRP A 135 23.51 -9.33 -10.25
C TRP A 135 22.79 -9.03 -11.57
N VAL A 136 22.35 -7.78 -11.74
CA VAL A 136 21.45 -7.36 -12.82
C VAL A 136 21.90 -6.01 -13.35
N ASN A 137 21.91 -5.89 -14.68
CA ASN A 137 22.27 -4.65 -15.35
C ASN A 137 21.45 -3.45 -14.81
N PRO A 138 22.08 -2.31 -14.46
CA PRO A 138 21.39 -1.14 -13.90
C PRO A 138 20.22 -0.61 -14.75
N SER A 139 20.32 -0.71 -16.08
CA SER A 139 19.22 -0.31 -16.99
C SER A 139 18.00 -1.20 -16.84
N ILE A 140 18.19 -2.49 -16.59
CA ILE A 140 17.10 -3.44 -16.34
C ILE A 140 16.45 -3.16 -14.99
N LEU A 141 17.25 -2.88 -13.95
CA LEU A 141 16.73 -2.46 -12.64
C LEU A 141 15.92 -1.16 -12.74
N PHE A 142 16.42 -0.21 -13.52
CA PHE A 142 15.71 1.04 -13.79
C PHE A 142 14.38 0.80 -14.50
N LEU A 143 14.37 0.02 -15.59
CA LEU A 143 13.15 -0.31 -16.33
C LEU A 143 12.12 -1.02 -15.45
N SER A 144 12.58 -1.95 -14.60
CA SER A 144 11.74 -2.61 -13.61
C SER A 144 11.06 -1.59 -12.69
N ARG A 145 11.82 -0.70 -12.04
CA ARG A 145 11.29 0.32 -11.12
C ARG A 145 10.31 1.26 -11.83
N LEU A 146 10.63 1.64 -13.06
CA LEU A 146 9.83 2.55 -13.86
C LEU A 146 8.49 1.92 -14.28
N LEU A 147 8.50 0.68 -14.78
CA LEU A 147 7.31 0.07 -15.39
C LEU A 147 6.42 -0.72 -14.42
N SER A 148 6.96 -1.17 -13.29
CA SER A 148 6.22 -1.93 -12.28
C SER A 148 4.90 -1.28 -11.78
N PRO A 149 4.80 0.06 -11.67
CA PRO A 149 3.55 0.74 -11.31
C PRO A 149 2.35 0.46 -12.24
N ILE A 150 2.57 -0.04 -13.47
CA ILE A 150 1.50 -0.54 -14.35
C ILE A 150 0.69 -1.66 -13.66
N GLY A 151 1.27 -2.34 -12.67
CA GLY A 151 0.57 -3.33 -11.85
C GLY A 151 -0.68 -2.77 -11.15
N TYR A 152 -0.69 -1.50 -10.72
CA TYR A 152 -1.87 -0.89 -10.07
C TYR A 152 -3.02 -0.71 -11.06
N PHE A 153 -2.71 -0.28 -12.28
CA PHE A 153 -3.70 -0.15 -13.35
C PHE A 153 -4.23 -1.53 -13.76
N SER A 154 -3.32 -2.50 -13.89
CA SER A 154 -3.64 -3.89 -14.22
C SER A 154 -4.52 -4.56 -13.18
N LEU A 155 -4.37 -4.21 -11.90
CA LEU A 155 -5.23 -4.71 -10.84
C LEU A 155 -6.69 -4.26 -11.03
N GLY A 156 -6.92 -3.00 -11.40
CA GLY A 156 -8.27 -2.53 -11.76
C GLY A 156 -8.83 -3.24 -12.99
N LEU A 157 -8.00 -3.45 -14.02
CA LEU A 157 -8.40 -4.20 -15.21
C LEU A 157 -8.70 -5.67 -14.94
N HIS A 158 -7.96 -6.31 -14.04
CA HIS A 158 -8.23 -7.68 -13.60
C HIS A 158 -9.67 -7.83 -13.09
N PHE A 159 -10.10 -6.97 -12.17
CA PHE A 159 -11.48 -7.01 -11.65
C PHE A 159 -12.53 -6.57 -12.68
N PHE A 160 -12.19 -5.66 -13.59
CA PHE A 160 -13.07 -5.31 -14.71
C PHE A 160 -13.33 -6.51 -15.63
N PHE A 161 -12.28 -7.20 -16.07
CA PHE A 161 -12.41 -8.39 -16.92
C PHE A 161 -13.06 -9.56 -16.19
N LEU A 162 -12.87 -9.66 -14.87
CA LEU A 162 -13.57 -10.62 -14.02
C LEU A 162 -15.09 -10.35 -14.06
N ALA A 163 -15.51 -9.09 -13.92
CA ALA A 163 -16.92 -8.71 -14.01
C ALA A 163 -17.51 -8.98 -15.42
N LYS A 164 -16.70 -8.79 -16.48
CA LYS A 164 -17.07 -9.13 -17.86
C LYS A 164 -16.96 -10.62 -18.20
N ARG A 165 -16.47 -11.45 -17.27
CA ARG A 165 -16.28 -12.91 -17.42
C ARG A 165 -15.25 -13.32 -18.49
N GLU A 166 -14.28 -12.46 -18.79
CA GLU A 166 -13.20 -12.75 -19.75
C GLU A 166 -12.02 -13.42 -19.05
N LYS A 167 -12.04 -14.76 -18.98
CA LYS A 167 -11.09 -15.55 -18.19
C LYS A 167 -9.62 -15.28 -18.54
N MET A 168 -9.28 -15.25 -19.83
CA MET A 168 -7.88 -15.06 -20.26
C MET A 168 -7.34 -13.69 -19.89
N LYS A 169 -8.10 -12.62 -20.16
CA LYS A 169 -7.69 -11.27 -19.78
C LYS A 169 -7.66 -11.10 -18.26
N THR A 170 -8.61 -11.69 -17.54
CA THR A 170 -8.61 -11.73 -16.07
C THR A 170 -7.29 -12.31 -15.55
N PHE A 171 -6.87 -13.46 -16.08
CA PHE A 171 -5.62 -14.12 -15.66
C PHE A 171 -4.38 -13.31 -16.07
N ILE A 172 -4.32 -12.80 -17.30
CA ILE A 172 -3.18 -12.00 -17.76
C ILE A 172 -3.01 -10.73 -16.91
N PHE A 173 -4.09 -9.99 -16.64
CA PHE A 173 -4.02 -8.79 -15.82
C PHE A 173 -3.76 -9.09 -14.34
N PHE A 174 -4.11 -10.29 -13.85
CA PHE A 174 -3.64 -10.76 -12.54
C PHE A 174 -2.12 -10.91 -12.53
N LEU A 175 -1.53 -11.62 -13.51
CA LEU A 175 -0.08 -11.77 -13.61
C LEU A 175 0.63 -10.42 -13.69
N ILE A 176 0.14 -9.49 -14.51
CA ILE A 176 0.74 -8.15 -14.61
C ILE A 176 0.61 -7.38 -13.29
N SER A 177 -0.47 -7.57 -12.53
CA SER A 177 -0.62 -6.93 -11.21
C SER A 177 0.44 -7.39 -10.20
N LEU A 178 1.01 -8.59 -10.36
CA LEU A 178 2.09 -9.12 -9.51
C LEU A 178 3.40 -8.33 -9.65
N ASN A 179 3.52 -7.42 -10.62
CA ASN A 179 4.64 -6.48 -10.68
C ASN A 179 4.78 -5.64 -9.40
N ILE A 180 3.67 -5.35 -8.69
CA ILE A 180 3.71 -4.61 -7.42
C ILE A 180 4.48 -5.39 -6.34
N PRO A 181 4.05 -6.61 -5.93
CA PRO A 181 4.75 -7.37 -4.91
C PRO A 181 6.14 -7.83 -5.35
N LEU A 182 6.34 -8.20 -6.63
CA LEU A 182 7.64 -8.61 -7.13
C LEU A 182 8.69 -7.49 -6.99
N LEU A 183 8.34 -6.24 -7.32
CA LEU A 183 9.24 -5.10 -7.11
C LEU A 183 9.67 -4.98 -5.64
N GLY A 184 8.75 -5.19 -4.70
CA GLY A 184 9.06 -5.17 -3.26
C GLY A 184 9.95 -6.33 -2.82
N PHE A 185 9.79 -7.49 -3.45
CA PHE A 185 10.61 -8.67 -3.20
C PHE A 185 12.06 -8.54 -3.66
N HIS A 186 12.37 -7.57 -4.54
CA HIS A 186 13.76 -7.25 -4.86
C HIS A 186 14.54 -6.90 -3.59
N GLY A 187 13.94 -6.13 -2.69
CA GLY A 187 14.53 -5.80 -1.38
C GLY A 187 13.94 -6.63 -0.24
N LEU A 188 13.55 -7.90 -0.49
CA LEU A 188 12.98 -8.84 0.50
C LEU A 188 11.90 -8.20 1.42
N SER A 189 11.09 -7.30 0.84
CA SER A 189 10.14 -6.50 1.62
C SER A 189 8.77 -7.17 1.72
N ARG A 190 8.40 -7.58 2.94
CA ARG A 190 7.05 -8.09 3.27
C ARG A 190 5.97 -7.02 3.08
N SER A 191 6.29 -5.75 3.32
CA SER A 191 5.31 -4.66 3.33
C SER A 191 4.62 -4.48 1.97
N ALA A 192 5.36 -4.66 0.87
CA ALA A 192 4.84 -4.54 -0.48
C ALA A 192 3.85 -5.65 -0.83
N ALA A 193 4.16 -6.88 -0.40
CA ALA A 193 3.26 -8.03 -0.57
C ALA A 193 1.99 -7.85 0.26
N VAL A 194 2.12 -7.48 1.53
CA VAL A 194 0.98 -7.17 2.41
C VAL A 194 0.11 -6.07 1.81
N GLN A 195 0.72 -4.98 1.35
CA GLN A 195 0.01 -3.88 0.69
C GLN A 195 -0.76 -4.37 -0.53
N PHE A 196 -0.14 -5.16 -1.41
CA PHE A 196 -0.79 -5.73 -2.58
C PHE A 196 -2.00 -6.61 -2.20
N LEU A 197 -1.84 -7.50 -1.22
CA LEU A 197 -2.93 -8.38 -0.74
C LEU A 197 -4.13 -7.57 -0.25
N LEU A 198 -3.87 -6.50 0.50
CA LEU A 198 -4.93 -5.64 1.01
C LEU A 198 -5.63 -4.89 -0.11
N VAL A 199 -4.88 -4.25 -1.01
CA VAL A 199 -5.47 -3.52 -2.16
C VAL A 199 -6.31 -4.49 -3.00
N TYR A 200 -5.81 -5.70 -3.24
CA TYR A 200 -6.55 -6.78 -3.93
C TYR A 200 -7.83 -7.15 -3.18
N PHE A 201 -7.75 -7.37 -1.87
CA PHE A 201 -8.88 -7.71 -1.01
C PHE A 201 -9.94 -6.60 -1.00
N PHE A 202 -9.54 -5.33 -0.90
CA PHE A 202 -10.47 -4.21 -0.95
C PHE A 202 -11.11 -4.03 -2.33
N TYR A 203 -10.38 -4.29 -3.41
CA TYR A 203 -10.98 -4.33 -4.75
C TYR A 203 -11.98 -5.47 -4.89
N LEU A 204 -11.70 -6.62 -4.28
CA LEU A 204 -12.65 -7.72 -4.23
C LEU A 204 -13.90 -7.28 -3.49
N LEU A 205 -13.80 -6.71 -2.29
CA LEU A 205 -14.96 -6.21 -1.54
C LEU A 205 -15.77 -5.20 -2.36
N TYR A 206 -15.08 -4.32 -3.08
CA TYR A 206 -15.69 -3.30 -3.90
C TYR A 206 -16.43 -3.89 -5.13
N SER A 207 -15.82 -4.86 -5.80
CA SER A 207 -16.35 -5.50 -7.01
C SER A 207 -17.35 -6.64 -6.73
N LEU A 208 -17.33 -7.20 -5.51
CA LEU A 208 -18.15 -8.35 -5.15
C LEU A 208 -19.64 -8.19 -5.48
N PRO A 209 -20.28 -7.01 -5.29
CA PRO A 209 -21.69 -6.82 -5.65
C PRO A 209 -21.98 -7.02 -7.15
N SER A 210 -21.05 -6.68 -8.05
CA SER A 210 -21.24 -6.79 -9.51
C SER A 210 -20.94 -8.18 -10.08
N LEU A 211 -20.35 -9.08 -9.28
CA LEU A 211 -20.01 -10.43 -9.73
C LEU A 211 -21.21 -11.39 -9.68
N SER A 212 -21.26 -12.36 -10.60
CA SER A 212 -22.27 -13.43 -10.55
C SER A 212 -22.00 -14.42 -9.40
N LYS A 213 -23.03 -15.04 -8.83
CA LYS A 213 -22.91 -16.01 -7.72
C LYS A 213 -21.85 -17.10 -7.98
N LYS A 214 -21.79 -17.63 -9.21
CA LYS A 214 -20.80 -18.65 -9.63
C LYS A 214 -19.37 -18.12 -9.56
N VAL A 215 -19.15 -16.89 -10.03
CA VAL A 215 -17.83 -16.24 -10.00
C VAL A 215 -17.41 -15.93 -8.56
N LYS A 216 -18.32 -15.41 -7.72
CA LYS A 216 -18.05 -15.16 -6.29
C LYS A 216 -17.53 -16.41 -5.58
N ARG A 217 -18.21 -17.55 -5.73
CA ARG A 217 -17.81 -18.81 -5.07
C ARG A 217 -16.41 -19.27 -5.50
N ARG A 218 -16.12 -19.25 -6.81
CA ARG A 218 -14.80 -19.64 -7.32
C ARG A 218 -13.71 -18.70 -6.82
N PHE A 219 -13.99 -17.40 -6.83
CA PHE A 219 -13.01 -16.40 -6.41
C PHE A 219 -12.73 -16.46 -4.91
N ILE A 220 -13.71 -16.77 -4.07
CA ILE A 220 -13.49 -17.01 -2.63
C ILE A 220 -12.56 -18.21 -2.43
N VAL A 221 -12.76 -19.32 -3.18
CA VAL A 221 -11.91 -20.51 -3.08
C VAL A 221 -10.49 -20.23 -3.54
N PHE A 222 -10.31 -19.70 -4.76
CA PHE A 222 -8.97 -19.40 -5.29
C PHE A 222 -8.28 -18.26 -4.54
N GLY A 223 -9.03 -17.26 -4.09
CA GLY A 223 -8.54 -16.18 -3.25
C GLY A 223 -8.07 -16.70 -1.89
N GLY A 224 -8.78 -17.68 -1.30
CA GLY A 224 -8.35 -18.37 -0.09
C GLY A 224 -7.02 -19.12 -0.29
N ILE A 225 -6.88 -19.87 -1.38
CA ILE A 225 -5.63 -20.56 -1.73
C ILE A 225 -4.47 -19.56 -1.90
N PHE A 226 -4.71 -18.47 -2.62
CA PHE A 226 -3.70 -17.42 -2.81
C PHE A 226 -3.31 -16.75 -1.49
N LEU A 227 -4.28 -16.47 -0.61
CA LEU A 227 -4.02 -15.91 0.72
C LEU A 227 -3.17 -16.86 1.56
N ILE A 228 -3.48 -18.16 1.56
CA ILE A 228 -2.68 -19.18 2.26
C ILE A 228 -1.24 -19.21 1.71
N GLY A 229 -1.07 -19.22 0.38
CA GLY A 229 0.25 -19.19 -0.24
C GLY A 229 1.02 -17.92 0.09
N ALA A 230 0.35 -16.76 0.17
CA ALA A 230 0.97 -15.51 0.55
C ALA A 230 1.38 -15.50 2.04
N VAL A 231 0.54 -16.03 2.93
CA VAL A 231 0.88 -16.21 4.36
C VAL A 231 2.10 -17.12 4.50
N PHE A 232 2.17 -18.22 3.73
CA PHE A 232 3.32 -19.12 3.75
C PHE A 232 4.62 -18.42 3.29
N LEU A 233 4.59 -17.68 2.17
CA LEU A 233 5.74 -16.89 1.71
C LEU A 233 6.16 -15.82 2.72
N LEU A 234 5.19 -15.15 3.34
CA LEU A 234 5.46 -14.17 4.38
C LEU A 234 6.07 -14.83 5.62
N ASN A 235 5.63 -16.03 5.98
CA ASN A 235 6.21 -16.80 7.08
C ASN A 235 7.68 -17.15 6.81
N ILE A 236 8.05 -17.60 5.60
CA ILE A 236 9.46 -17.85 5.24
C ILE A 236 10.33 -16.59 5.43
N ILE A 237 9.85 -15.43 4.99
CA ILE A 237 10.59 -14.17 5.18
C ILE A 237 10.60 -13.77 6.66
N THR A 238 9.63 -14.22 7.45
CA THR A 238 9.53 -13.89 8.88
C THR A 238 10.51 -14.72 9.69
N THR A 239 10.53 -16.04 9.49
CA THR A 239 11.42 -16.96 10.20
C THR A 239 12.88 -16.63 9.92
N SER A 240 13.25 -16.50 8.64
CA SER A 240 14.62 -16.16 8.22
C SER A 240 15.14 -14.80 8.72
N ARG A 241 14.26 -13.90 9.14
CA ARG A 241 14.64 -12.53 9.55
C ARG A 241 14.55 -12.27 11.05
N PHE A 242 13.67 -12.94 11.79
CA PHE A 242 13.28 -12.49 13.12
C PHE A 242 13.40 -13.56 14.21
N GLU A 243 13.97 -14.74 13.91
CA GLU A 243 14.18 -15.80 14.90
C GLU A 243 15.03 -15.33 16.09
N SER A 244 16.00 -14.43 15.87
CA SER A 244 16.94 -13.90 16.87
C SER A 244 16.89 -12.38 17.09
N TYR A 245 15.96 -11.66 16.44
CA TYR A 245 15.99 -10.19 16.38
C TYR A 245 15.24 -9.49 17.52
N TYR A 246 14.27 -10.16 18.15
CA TYR A 246 13.41 -9.54 19.16
C TYR A 246 13.82 -9.90 20.59
N ASN A 247 14.01 -8.87 21.42
CA ASN A 247 13.93 -8.98 22.87
C ASN A 247 12.48 -8.74 23.29
N ILE A 248 11.76 -9.81 23.63
CA ILE A 248 10.34 -9.72 24.00
C ILE A 248 10.21 -9.20 25.45
N PRO A 249 9.41 -8.14 25.70
CA PRO A 249 9.11 -7.67 27.05
C PRO A 249 8.41 -8.73 27.90
N ILE A 250 8.66 -8.71 29.21
CA ILE A 250 8.04 -9.65 30.17
C ILE A 250 6.52 -9.46 30.22
N GLU A 251 6.05 -8.24 29.95
CA GLU A 251 4.65 -7.84 29.96
C GLU A 251 3.87 -8.36 28.73
N SER A 252 4.57 -8.83 27.69
CA SER A 252 3.93 -9.38 26.49
C SER A 252 3.25 -10.71 26.80
N SER A 253 1.99 -10.86 26.39
CA SER A 253 1.29 -12.16 26.45
C SER A 253 1.80 -13.15 25.40
N ILE A 254 2.57 -12.68 24.41
CA ILE A 254 3.18 -13.50 23.35
C ILE A 254 4.69 -13.53 23.57
N GLN A 255 5.22 -14.71 23.88
CA GLN A 255 6.66 -14.95 24.10
C GLN A 255 7.33 -15.70 22.93
N ASN A 256 6.58 -16.02 21.87
CA ASN A 256 7.14 -16.58 20.64
C ASN A 256 7.59 -15.45 19.70
N ASN A 257 8.86 -15.43 19.29
CA ASN A 257 9.46 -14.37 18.47
C ASN A 257 8.72 -14.13 17.14
N GLU A 258 8.31 -15.19 16.45
CA GLU A 258 7.63 -15.09 15.16
C GLU A 258 6.26 -14.42 15.32
N LEU A 259 5.43 -14.94 16.24
CA LEU A 259 4.12 -14.37 16.54
C LEU A 259 4.24 -12.95 17.08
N TYR A 260 5.19 -12.70 17.98
CA TYR A 260 5.45 -11.37 18.50
C TYR A 260 5.79 -10.40 17.36
N SER A 261 6.66 -10.79 16.42
CA SER A 261 7.03 -9.96 15.27
C SER A 261 5.83 -9.61 14.38
N VAL A 262 4.86 -10.52 14.24
CA VAL A 262 3.64 -10.26 13.45
C VAL A 262 2.75 -9.24 14.14
N PHE A 263 2.56 -9.39 15.46
CA PHE A 263 1.74 -8.49 16.25
C PHE A 263 2.39 -7.11 16.41
N ASP A 264 3.71 -7.07 16.61
CA ASP A 264 4.50 -5.85 16.62
C ASP A 264 4.35 -5.11 15.29
N TYR A 265 4.66 -5.77 14.18
CA TYR A 265 4.53 -5.20 12.84
C TYR A 265 3.12 -4.64 12.56
N ALA A 266 2.07 -5.35 12.98
CA ALA A 266 0.69 -4.92 12.79
C ALA A 266 0.29 -3.73 13.68
N SER A 267 1.05 -3.41 14.72
CA SER A 267 0.68 -2.44 15.76
C SER A 267 1.67 -1.28 15.95
N GLN A 268 2.87 -1.35 15.36
CA GLN A 268 3.96 -0.36 15.48
C GLN A 268 3.47 1.10 15.40
N TRP A 269 2.61 1.40 14.43
CA TRP A 269 2.14 2.77 14.20
C TRP A 269 1.35 3.39 15.34
N ASN A 270 0.73 2.57 16.21
CA ASN A 270 -0.08 3.06 17.31
C ASN A 270 0.75 3.89 18.30
N GLN A 271 1.91 3.36 18.68
CA GLN A 271 2.84 4.04 19.59
C GLN A 271 3.76 4.97 18.82
N ASN A 272 4.40 4.47 17.75
CA ASN A 272 5.39 5.23 16.99
C ASN A 272 4.78 6.49 16.39
N GLY A 273 3.53 6.43 15.92
CA GLY A 273 2.87 7.59 15.33
C GLY A 273 2.71 8.74 16.31
N ILE A 274 2.31 8.47 17.56
CA ILE A 274 2.14 9.52 18.57
C ILE A 274 3.51 10.06 19.01
N VAL A 275 4.47 9.19 19.35
CA VAL A 275 5.83 9.61 19.75
C VAL A 275 6.48 10.48 18.67
N VAL A 276 6.33 10.12 17.39
CA VAL A 276 6.89 10.89 16.28
C VAL A 276 6.20 12.25 16.12
N MET A 277 4.90 12.33 16.39
CA MET A 277 4.16 13.60 16.41
C MET A 277 4.59 14.49 17.58
N ASP A 278 4.90 13.93 18.75
CA ASP A 278 5.44 14.68 19.90
C ASP A 278 6.78 15.34 19.57
N ARG A 279 7.61 14.67 18.76
CA ARG A 279 8.91 15.17 18.32
C ARG A 279 8.83 16.19 17.17
N PHE A 280 7.64 16.43 16.61
CA PHE A 280 7.48 17.31 15.47
C PHE A 280 7.67 18.79 15.85
N SER A 281 8.36 19.51 14.99
CA SER A 281 8.47 20.96 15.02
C SER A 281 8.52 21.49 13.58
N TYR A 282 8.07 22.73 13.34
CA TYR A 282 7.91 23.25 11.98
C TYR A 282 9.23 23.40 11.21
N ASP A 283 10.37 23.49 11.89
CA ASP A 283 11.71 23.44 11.29
C ASP A 283 12.06 22.07 10.71
N LYS A 284 11.37 20.99 11.13
CA LYS A 284 11.53 19.61 10.62
C LYS A 284 10.60 19.28 9.47
N LEU A 285 9.93 20.28 8.88
CA LEU A 285 9.06 20.06 7.72
C LEU A 285 9.86 19.43 6.57
N MET A 286 9.31 18.35 6.04
CA MET A 286 9.82 17.59 4.90
C MET A 286 9.18 18.04 3.57
N TYR A 287 8.30 19.04 3.56
CA TYR A 287 7.77 19.68 2.33
C TYR A 287 7.27 18.69 1.26
N GLY A 288 6.52 17.66 1.66
CA GLY A 288 5.96 16.68 0.74
C GLY A 288 6.94 15.64 0.22
N LYS A 289 8.14 15.47 0.80
CA LYS A 289 9.13 14.46 0.39
C LYS A 289 8.58 13.04 0.44
N SER A 290 7.76 12.71 1.44
CA SER A 290 7.13 11.39 1.54
C SER A 290 5.98 11.21 0.54
N THR A 291 5.23 12.26 0.27
CA THR A 291 4.03 12.25 -0.58
C THR A 291 4.37 12.38 -2.07
N THR A 292 5.44 13.11 -2.43
CA THR A 292 5.87 13.42 -3.80
C THR A 292 7.33 13.05 -4.12
N PRO A 293 7.79 11.83 -3.83
CA PRO A 293 9.16 11.38 -4.12
C PRO A 293 9.50 11.39 -5.62
N ILE A 294 8.51 11.54 -6.51
CA ILE A 294 8.72 11.67 -7.94
C ILE A 294 9.54 12.92 -8.30
N ILE A 295 9.43 13.99 -7.52
CA ILE A 295 10.18 15.24 -7.77
C ILE A 295 11.67 14.96 -7.58
N GLU A 296 12.04 14.25 -6.50
CA GLU A 296 13.42 13.82 -6.24
C GLU A 296 13.91 12.88 -7.33
N PHE A 297 13.10 11.88 -7.67
CA PHE A 297 13.43 10.92 -8.70
C PHE A 297 13.76 11.61 -10.02
N VAL A 298 12.98 12.60 -10.46
CA VAL A 298 13.27 13.37 -11.67
C VAL A 298 14.49 14.26 -11.47
N GLY A 299 14.61 14.94 -10.33
CA GLY A 299 15.72 15.83 -9.98
C GLY A 299 17.08 15.16 -10.06
N GLU A 300 17.26 14.00 -9.41
CA GLU A 300 18.51 13.22 -9.45
C GLU A 300 18.92 12.90 -10.89
N ARG A 301 17.95 12.62 -11.76
CA ARG A 301 18.19 12.17 -13.14
C ARG A 301 18.56 13.31 -14.09
N ILE A 302 18.22 14.54 -13.72
CA ILE A 302 18.67 15.73 -14.44
C ILE A 302 19.91 16.36 -13.76
N GLY A 303 20.52 15.69 -12.79
CA GLY A 303 21.75 16.10 -12.13
C GLY A 303 21.57 17.12 -11.01
N LEU A 304 20.35 17.27 -10.46
CA LEU A 304 20.14 18.10 -9.27
C LEU A 304 20.53 17.33 -8.02
N GLU A 305 21.26 18.00 -7.13
CA GLU A 305 21.46 17.52 -5.77
C GLU A 305 20.13 17.60 -5.00
N VAL A 306 19.67 16.45 -4.52
CA VAL A 306 18.46 16.35 -3.71
C VAL A 306 18.77 15.59 -2.43
N VAL A 307 18.36 16.16 -1.29
CA VAL A 307 18.42 15.47 0.01
C VAL A 307 17.41 14.34 -0.03
N LYS A 308 17.82 13.09 0.23
CA LYS A 308 16.93 11.93 0.06
C LYS A 308 16.01 11.78 1.27
N LEU A 309 14.81 11.25 1.03
CA LEU A 309 13.86 10.99 2.12
C LEU A 309 14.41 10.12 3.27
N PRO A 310 15.16 9.02 3.04
CA PRO A 310 15.76 8.27 4.14
C PRO A 310 16.70 9.11 5.02
N GLU A 311 17.49 10.00 4.41
CA GLU A 311 18.41 10.89 5.14
C GLU A 311 17.62 11.88 6.03
N LEU A 312 16.55 12.48 5.50
CA LEU A 312 15.67 13.37 6.27
C LEU A 312 14.96 12.63 7.40
N ARG A 313 14.53 11.38 7.17
CA ARG A 313 13.89 10.56 8.20
C ARG A 313 14.87 10.25 9.32
N PHE A 314 16.09 9.81 8.99
CA PHE A 314 17.15 9.59 9.97
C PHE A 314 17.43 10.86 10.79
N GLN A 315 17.61 12.00 10.11
CA GLN A 315 17.89 13.28 10.75
C GLN A 315 16.80 13.74 11.73
N TYR A 316 15.52 13.61 11.36
CA TYR A 316 14.41 14.20 12.12
C TYR A 316 13.70 13.23 13.06
N LEU A 317 13.72 11.93 12.76
CA LEU A 317 13.03 10.90 13.55
C LEU A 317 14.00 10.15 14.48
N GLY A 318 15.28 10.08 14.11
CA GLY A 318 16.31 9.29 14.78
C GLY A 318 16.23 7.81 14.45
N ASP A 319 17.26 7.07 14.89
CA ASP A 319 17.42 5.62 14.63
C ASP A 319 16.21 4.78 15.04
N ASP A 320 15.52 5.15 16.13
CA ASP A 320 14.39 4.34 16.64
C ASP A 320 13.16 4.35 15.72
N TYR A 321 13.01 5.35 14.84
CA TYR A 321 11.76 5.62 14.12
C TYR A 321 11.91 5.86 12.62
N ASP A 322 13.13 6.02 12.10
CA ASP A 322 13.36 6.29 10.68
C ASP A 322 12.94 5.10 9.78
N HIS A 323 13.15 3.86 10.26
CA HIS A 323 12.88 2.62 9.54
C HIS A 323 11.59 1.89 9.95
N THR A 324 10.84 2.42 10.92
CA THR A 324 9.61 1.81 11.44
C THR A 324 8.32 2.41 10.84
N PHE A 325 7.17 1.75 11.06
CA PHE A 325 5.89 2.29 10.62
C PHE A 325 5.35 3.32 11.61
N ASN A 326 5.46 4.61 11.26
CA ASN A 326 4.95 5.72 12.07
C ASN A 326 3.50 6.09 11.74
N GLY A 327 2.89 5.41 10.76
CA GLY A 327 1.55 5.71 10.28
C GLY A 327 1.46 6.91 9.33
N VAL A 328 0.36 6.95 8.60
CA VAL A 328 0.13 7.95 7.55
C VAL A 328 -0.06 9.36 8.10
N VAL A 329 -0.64 9.51 9.30
CA VAL A 329 -0.88 10.83 9.89
C VAL A 329 0.44 11.52 10.28
N ALA A 330 1.32 10.82 11.00
CA ALA A 330 2.64 11.36 11.34
C ALA A 330 3.44 11.70 10.08
N THR A 331 3.37 10.87 9.04
CA THR A 331 4.02 11.13 7.75
C THR A 331 3.50 12.41 7.09
N LEU A 332 2.18 12.59 7.03
CA LEU A 332 1.58 13.79 6.47
C LEU A 332 1.85 15.03 7.34
N LEU A 333 2.00 14.86 8.65
CA LEU A 333 2.38 15.94 9.56
C LEU A 333 3.78 16.45 9.24
N TYR A 334 4.76 15.56 9.06
CA TYR A 334 6.11 15.97 8.67
C TYR A 334 6.15 16.55 7.26
N ASP A 335 5.33 16.06 6.33
CA ASP A 335 5.29 16.61 4.98
C ASP A 335 4.64 18.01 4.91
N PHE A 336 3.61 18.28 5.73
CA PHE A 336 2.73 19.43 5.51
C PHE A 336 2.42 20.29 6.77
N GLY A 337 2.61 19.77 7.97
CA GLY A 337 2.16 20.39 9.22
C GLY A 337 0.64 20.22 9.46
N TYR A 338 0.20 20.43 10.71
CA TYR A 338 -1.17 20.12 11.17
C TYR A 338 -2.29 20.64 10.25
N VAL A 339 -2.23 21.94 9.89
CA VAL A 339 -3.28 22.59 9.10
C VAL A 339 -3.36 21.99 7.69
N PHE A 340 -2.24 21.85 7.00
CA PHE A 340 -2.24 21.33 5.64
C PHE A 340 -2.46 19.82 5.57
N THR A 341 -2.07 19.05 6.60
CA THR A 341 -2.48 17.63 6.74
C THR A 341 -4.02 17.51 6.81
N PHE A 342 -4.69 18.36 7.56
CA PHE A 342 -6.15 18.38 7.64
C PHE A 342 -6.79 18.76 6.29
N LEU A 343 -6.27 19.81 5.62
CA LEU A 343 -6.73 20.20 4.28
C LEU A 343 -6.52 19.09 3.24
N PHE A 344 -5.38 18.40 3.30
CA PHE A 344 -5.08 17.24 2.48
C PHE A 344 -6.11 16.12 2.69
N ALA A 345 -6.47 15.83 3.94
CA ALA A 345 -7.50 14.85 4.26
C ALA A 345 -8.88 15.20 3.68
N LEU A 346 -9.28 16.46 3.79
CA LEU A 346 -10.54 16.94 3.19
C LEU A 346 -10.52 16.88 1.66
N LEU A 347 -9.40 17.22 1.02
CA LEU A 347 -9.24 17.10 -0.43
C LEU A 347 -9.33 15.64 -0.87
N PHE A 348 -8.63 14.74 -0.18
CA PHE A 348 -8.71 13.30 -0.43
C PHE A 348 -10.14 12.79 -0.30
N TYR A 349 -10.86 13.15 0.77
CA TYR A 349 -12.27 12.80 0.96
C TYR A 349 -13.13 13.23 -0.24
N LYS A 350 -12.97 14.46 -0.72
CA LYS A 350 -13.71 14.97 -1.90
C LYS A 350 -13.38 14.16 -3.16
N ILE A 351 -12.10 13.84 -3.39
CA ILE A 351 -11.66 13.04 -4.54
C ILE A 351 -12.27 11.64 -4.48
N VAL A 352 -12.17 10.94 -3.34
CA VAL A 352 -12.73 9.60 -3.16
C VAL A 352 -14.24 9.61 -3.37
N LYS A 353 -14.96 10.55 -2.76
CA LYS A 353 -16.41 10.67 -2.93
C LYS A 353 -16.83 10.88 -4.38
N LYS A 354 -16.08 11.69 -5.14
CA LYS A 354 -16.34 11.95 -6.57
C LYS A 354 -16.10 10.72 -7.47
N ASN A 355 -15.24 9.81 -7.03
CA ASN A 355 -14.92 8.55 -7.72
C ASN A 355 -15.80 7.37 -7.28
N ALA A 356 -16.74 7.56 -6.35
CA ALA A 356 -17.68 6.51 -5.95
C ALA A 356 -18.73 6.21 -7.05
N PRO A 357 -19.32 5.00 -7.04
CA PRO A 357 -20.48 4.69 -7.89
C PRO A 357 -21.67 5.63 -7.64
N VAL A 358 -22.40 5.94 -8.71
CA VAL A 358 -23.68 6.68 -8.63
C VAL A 358 -24.77 5.72 -9.10
N ASN A 359 -25.76 5.45 -8.23
CA ASN A 359 -26.83 4.48 -8.50
C ASN A 359 -26.31 3.09 -8.92
N GLY A 360 -25.19 2.66 -8.34
CA GLY A 360 -24.55 1.37 -8.63
C GLY A 360 -23.74 1.33 -9.93
N VAL A 361 -23.70 2.42 -10.69
CA VAL A 361 -22.96 2.53 -11.96
C VAL A 361 -21.68 3.35 -11.75
N ILE A 362 -20.58 2.91 -12.37
CA ILE A 362 -19.32 3.65 -12.36
C ILE A 362 -18.62 3.56 -13.72
N SER A 363 -17.93 4.63 -14.13
CA SER A 363 -17.08 4.59 -15.31
C SER A 363 -15.76 3.85 -15.03
N LEU A 364 -15.22 3.18 -16.04
CA LEU A 364 -14.00 2.38 -15.93
C LEU A 364 -12.79 3.17 -15.36
N ASP A 365 -12.63 4.43 -15.72
CA ASP A 365 -11.54 5.27 -15.18
C ASP A 365 -11.65 5.47 -13.67
N LYS A 366 -12.86 5.76 -13.17
CA LYS A 366 -13.11 5.89 -11.74
C LYS A 366 -12.98 4.55 -11.02
N PHE A 367 -13.42 3.45 -11.64
CA PHE A 367 -13.24 2.11 -11.09
C PHE A 367 -11.76 1.77 -10.89
N ILE A 368 -10.93 2.00 -11.92
CA ILE A 368 -9.47 1.74 -11.86
C ILE A 368 -8.77 2.69 -10.85
N SER A 369 -9.27 3.92 -10.70
CA SER A 369 -8.71 4.89 -9.74
C SER A 369 -8.68 4.37 -8.30
N PHE A 370 -9.57 3.43 -7.95
CA PHE A 370 -9.63 2.81 -6.63
C PHE A 370 -8.29 2.20 -6.19
N ALA A 371 -7.50 1.67 -7.14
CA ALA A 371 -6.16 1.11 -6.90
C ALA A 371 -5.18 2.08 -6.26
N TYR A 372 -5.38 3.39 -6.50
CA TYR A 372 -4.50 4.46 -6.05
C TYR A 372 -5.09 5.22 -4.85
N LEU A 373 -6.39 5.07 -4.60
CA LEU A 373 -7.07 5.72 -3.48
C LEU A 373 -7.01 4.88 -2.21
N ILE A 374 -7.28 3.56 -2.31
CA ILE A 374 -7.31 2.69 -1.12
C ILE A 374 -5.94 2.50 -0.44
N PRO A 375 -4.77 2.59 -1.10
CA PRO A 375 -3.49 2.48 -0.41
C PRO A 375 -3.30 3.50 0.72
N LEU A 376 -3.75 4.75 0.57
CA LEU A 376 -3.51 5.80 1.55
C LEU A 376 -4.08 5.47 2.95
N PRO A 377 -5.36 5.09 3.12
CA PRO A 377 -5.86 4.63 4.41
C PRO A 377 -5.30 3.26 4.84
N LEU A 378 -4.53 2.56 4.00
CA LEU A 378 -3.82 1.33 4.39
C LEU A 378 -2.38 1.59 4.83
N MET A 379 -1.82 2.75 4.46
CA MET A 379 -0.46 3.15 4.85
C MET A 379 -0.31 3.42 6.35
N PHE A 380 -1.38 3.33 7.15
CA PHE A 380 -1.23 3.43 8.61
C PHE A 380 -0.29 2.34 9.16
N PHE A 381 -0.16 1.17 8.53
CA PHE A 381 0.71 0.07 9.02
C PHE A 381 1.76 -0.43 8.03
N SER A 382 1.84 0.13 6.81
CA SER A 382 2.73 -0.38 5.75
C SER A 382 3.64 0.68 5.12
N ASN A 383 3.69 1.88 5.72
CA ASN A 383 4.34 3.08 5.19
C ASN A 383 5.82 2.86 4.81
N ASN A 384 6.05 2.42 3.57
CA ASN A 384 7.37 2.11 3.03
C ASN A 384 7.70 3.11 1.92
N VAL A 385 8.85 3.78 2.04
CA VAL A 385 9.35 4.77 1.07
C VAL A 385 9.32 4.25 -0.38
N TYR A 386 9.69 2.99 -0.61
CA TYR A 386 9.66 2.38 -1.95
C TYR A 386 8.24 2.25 -2.53
N SER A 387 7.24 2.09 -1.67
CA SER A 387 5.84 2.06 -2.09
C SER A 387 5.35 3.44 -2.54
N ASN A 388 5.91 4.53 -2.00
CA ASN A 388 5.48 5.89 -2.29
C ASN A 388 5.87 6.32 -3.71
N LEU A 389 7.11 6.05 -4.15
CA LEU A 389 7.54 6.34 -5.52
C LEU A 389 6.75 5.51 -6.54
N SER A 390 6.60 4.21 -6.30
CA SER A 390 5.82 3.33 -7.17
C SER A 390 4.37 3.80 -7.29
N MET A 391 3.75 4.21 -6.18
CA MET A 391 2.40 4.76 -6.19
C MET A 391 2.30 6.09 -6.94
N ASN A 392 3.28 7.00 -6.78
CA ASN A 392 3.34 8.27 -7.50
C ASN A 392 3.45 8.07 -9.02
N LEU A 393 4.38 7.24 -9.47
CA LEU A 393 4.50 6.85 -10.88
C LEU A 393 3.21 6.20 -11.39
N GLY A 394 2.60 5.35 -10.57
CA GLY A 394 1.31 4.71 -10.87
C GLY A 394 0.19 5.73 -11.10
N VAL A 395 0.10 6.76 -10.26
CA VAL A 395 -0.87 7.87 -10.44
C VAL A 395 -0.61 8.61 -11.75
N ILE A 396 0.65 8.92 -12.08
CA ILE A 396 1.01 9.56 -13.36
C ILE A 396 0.56 8.69 -14.54
N TYR A 397 0.87 7.39 -14.50
CA TYR A 397 0.46 6.46 -15.55
C TYR A 397 -1.06 6.35 -15.65
N PHE A 398 -1.75 6.32 -14.52
CA PHE A 398 -3.21 6.35 -14.51
C PHE A 398 -3.76 7.60 -15.19
N LEU A 399 -3.20 8.78 -14.93
CA LEU A 399 -3.62 10.03 -15.58
C LEU A 399 -3.38 10.00 -17.10
N ILE A 400 -2.19 9.57 -17.51
CA ILE A 400 -1.82 9.43 -18.93
C ILE A 400 -2.76 8.44 -19.64
N ILE A 401 -2.92 7.24 -19.09
CA ILE A 401 -3.76 6.20 -19.68
C ILE A 401 -5.22 6.66 -19.73
N THR A 402 -5.73 7.28 -18.66
CA THR A 402 -7.10 7.80 -18.60
C THR A 402 -7.33 8.92 -19.62
N PHE A 403 -6.33 9.77 -19.87
CA PHE A 403 -6.41 10.79 -20.92
C PHE A 403 -6.62 10.15 -22.30
N PHE A 404 -5.83 9.13 -22.65
CA PHE A 404 -6.00 8.39 -23.91
C PHE A 404 -7.33 7.65 -23.98
N LEU A 405 -7.80 7.06 -22.87
CA LEU A 405 -9.12 6.44 -22.77
C LEU A 405 -10.25 7.43 -23.02
N LYS A 406 -10.16 8.65 -22.50
CA LYS A 406 -11.19 9.70 -22.67
C LYS A 406 -11.23 10.26 -24.08
N ARG A 407 -10.08 10.43 -24.73
CA ARG A 407 -10.02 10.83 -26.15
C ARG A 407 -10.67 9.80 -27.07
N SER A 408 -10.51 8.52 -26.75
CA SER A 408 -11.10 7.42 -27.53
C SER A 408 -12.63 7.37 -27.47
N LYS A 409 -13.28 8.11 -26.56
CA LYS A 409 -14.75 8.17 -26.44
C LYS A 409 -15.40 9.09 -27.47
N LYS A 410 -14.63 10.04 -27.99
CA LYS A 410 -15.01 10.94 -29.07
C LYS A 410 -14.59 10.29 -30.38
#